data_AF-A0A1Q9CJ05-F1
#
_entry.id   AF-A0A1Q9CJ05-F1
#
_cell.length_a   1.000
_cell.length_b   1.000
_cell.length_c   1.000
_cell.angle_alpha   90.00
_cell.angle_beta   90.00
_cell.angle_gamma   90.00
#
_symmetry.space_group_name_H-M   'P 1'
#
loop_
_entity.id
_entity.type
_entity.pdbx_description
1 polymer ?
#
loop_
_entity_poly.entity_id
_entity_poly.type
_entity_poly.pdbx_seq_one_letter_code
_entity_poly.pdbx_strand_id
1 'polypeptide(L)'
;MLRRCLAEEPAHCASRAADLALSFRKMGQGKVSQMLFQWAEQHGSEDAAFQYIRGHHLDYDLQQSERAGPYYRRAYELDANNPVFVKEYLMWLELIAKDNRSLVELLGPRRIRRKARKTLQELGDPALACEASITTRELLQDYDWSRELWSYALENGVCNQCIENNWALHAPSGLKMRDDVGDWQLFLNAFWHRAMRSTLMGATGNAGRHGAYERRVNRTWGLQALSKHSSINELLQTGDTIKRLEVVNLSDQFPSAQAVNEIQFPGDMAMGPDSWSTQTLMRHNRRDDRGRAYLQLLRSGPRKILHFAPTASSAVIVTCGGLCPGLNSVIRELVMTLARYGVKNIYGCRGGYKGMVHPDTWMTLTPDVVQDIHKEGGTILVSDRGNPAHMEIAQTLQKQNVKQYFVIGGDGTQAGAFETFSCTQEIGHEVAVVGVPKTIDNDIPILDRSFGFNTACSEAEKAIDSAYVEATCNSHCIGLVKLMGRHCGFIALHATLAARSVDICLLPEMDISLPRVLHHAMHLMKTKGHAVIVVAEGCGDTLLKSSGERDAGGNKKLADVGPWLREQLLAYAKRSFGSTGSWV
;
A
#
# COMPACT_ATOMS: atom_id res chain seq x y z
N MET A 1 -16.41 3.80 -46.02
CA MET A 1 -15.12 3.79 -45.28
C MET A 1 -14.12 2.82 -45.90
N LEU A 2 -14.34 1.50 -45.81
CA LEU A 2 -13.41 0.48 -46.35
C LEU A 2 -13.08 0.64 -47.84
N ARG A 3 -14.08 0.93 -48.68
CA ARG A 3 -13.87 1.24 -50.12
C ARG A 3 -12.98 2.46 -50.37
N ARG A 4 -13.05 3.47 -49.49
CA ARG A 4 -12.23 4.68 -49.57
C ARG A 4 -10.79 4.39 -49.13
N CYS A 5 -10.64 3.62 -48.07
CA CYS A 5 -9.37 3.14 -47.56
C CYS A 5 -8.61 2.26 -48.59
N LEU A 6 -9.30 1.41 -49.35
CA LEU A 6 -8.70 0.67 -50.46
C LEU A 6 -8.22 1.58 -51.61
N ALA A 7 -8.91 2.70 -51.85
CA ALA A 7 -8.55 3.63 -52.92
C ALA A 7 -7.37 4.53 -52.54
N GLU A 8 -7.26 4.89 -51.26
CA GLU A 8 -6.25 5.83 -50.76
C GLU A 8 -4.96 5.14 -50.28
N GLU A 9 -5.06 4.02 -49.53
CA GLU A 9 -3.91 3.33 -48.93
C GLU A 9 -4.09 1.79 -48.96
N PRO A 10 -4.08 1.15 -50.15
CA PRO A 10 -4.40 -0.27 -50.30
C PRO A 10 -3.49 -1.20 -49.48
N ALA A 11 -2.21 -0.83 -49.29
CA ALA A 11 -1.23 -1.64 -48.57
C ALA A 11 -1.50 -1.78 -47.07
N HIS A 12 -2.11 -0.77 -46.43
CA HIS A 12 -2.37 -0.74 -44.99
C HIS A 12 -3.87 -0.87 -44.65
N CYS A 13 -4.73 -0.89 -45.66
CA CYS A 13 -6.16 -0.93 -45.43
C CYS A 13 -6.59 -2.25 -44.76
N ALA A 14 -5.98 -3.36 -45.15
CA ALA A 14 -6.23 -4.67 -44.54
C ALA A 14 -5.76 -4.73 -43.07
N SER A 15 -4.58 -4.19 -42.73
CA SER A 15 -4.10 -4.14 -41.34
C SER A 15 -4.99 -3.27 -40.46
N ARG A 16 -5.40 -2.09 -40.93
CA ARG A 16 -6.32 -1.21 -40.18
C ARG A 16 -7.71 -1.82 -40.01
N ALA A 17 -8.22 -2.52 -41.03
CA ALA A 17 -9.51 -3.22 -40.93
C ALA A 17 -9.45 -4.39 -39.94
N ALA A 18 -8.34 -5.13 -39.90
CA ALA A 18 -8.11 -6.20 -38.94
C ALA A 18 -7.95 -5.68 -37.51
N ASP A 19 -7.25 -4.56 -37.30
CA ASP A 19 -7.14 -3.92 -35.99
C ASP A 19 -8.49 -3.37 -35.48
N LEU A 20 -9.26 -2.77 -36.38
CA LEU A 20 -10.63 -2.35 -36.10
C LEU A 20 -11.52 -3.54 -35.72
N ALA A 21 -11.36 -4.70 -36.37
CA ALA A 21 -12.07 -5.92 -36.05
C ALA A 21 -11.80 -6.38 -34.61
N LEU A 22 -10.54 -6.28 -34.13
CA LEU A 22 -10.18 -6.60 -32.73
C LEU A 22 -10.87 -5.63 -31.75
N SER A 23 -10.92 -4.35 -32.09
CA SER A 23 -11.61 -3.33 -31.28
C SER A 23 -13.11 -3.60 -31.13
N PHE A 24 -13.80 -3.97 -32.23
CA PHE A 24 -15.22 -4.35 -32.16
C PHE A 24 -15.49 -5.60 -31.33
N ARG A 25 -14.54 -6.56 -31.31
CA ARG A 25 -14.64 -7.75 -30.46
C ARG A 25 -14.59 -7.40 -28.98
N LYS A 26 -13.67 -6.51 -28.58
CA LYS A 26 -13.55 -6.01 -27.19
C LYS A 26 -14.83 -5.30 -26.70
N MET A 27 -15.58 -4.69 -27.61
CA MET A 27 -16.88 -4.07 -27.33
C MET A 27 -18.07 -5.06 -27.35
N GLY A 28 -17.83 -6.37 -27.43
CA GLY A 28 -18.88 -7.40 -27.46
C GLY A 28 -19.59 -7.56 -28.82
N GLN A 29 -19.11 -6.91 -29.88
CA GLN A 29 -19.71 -6.94 -31.23
C GLN A 29 -19.05 -8.00 -32.13
N GLY A 30 -19.17 -9.28 -31.74
CA GLY A 30 -18.48 -10.39 -32.38
C GLY A 30 -18.80 -10.60 -33.87
N LYS A 31 -20.06 -10.36 -34.29
CA LYS A 31 -20.47 -10.49 -35.71
C LYS A 31 -19.78 -9.46 -36.61
N VAL A 32 -19.69 -8.21 -36.14
CA VAL A 32 -19.03 -7.12 -36.88
C VAL A 32 -17.53 -7.37 -36.97
N SER A 33 -16.93 -7.83 -35.87
CA SER A 33 -15.53 -8.25 -35.83
C SER A 33 -15.22 -9.33 -36.89
N GLN A 34 -16.00 -10.40 -36.94
CA GLN A 34 -15.81 -11.47 -37.92
C GLN A 34 -15.95 -10.99 -39.37
N MET A 35 -16.95 -10.16 -39.66
CA MET A 35 -17.13 -9.58 -41.00
C MET A 35 -15.95 -8.71 -41.43
N LEU A 36 -15.43 -7.88 -40.53
CA LEU A 36 -14.28 -7.02 -40.81
C LEU A 36 -13.00 -7.83 -41.01
N PHE A 37 -12.80 -8.90 -40.23
CA PHE A 37 -11.64 -9.77 -40.36
C PHE A 37 -11.66 -10.57 -41.66
N GLN A 38 -12.81 -11.14 -42.03
CA GLN A 38 -12.99 -11.83 -43.32
C GLN A 38 -12.76 -10.89 -44.50
N TRP A 39 -13.24 -9.65 -44.39
CA TRP A 39 -13.00 -8.64 -45.41
C TRP A 39 -11.51 -8.31 -45.54
N ALA A 40 -10.80 -8.17 -44.42
CA ALA A 40 -9.37 -7.92 -44.40
C ALA A 40 -8.55 -9.08 -45.01
N GLU A 41 -8.95 -10.33 -44.77
CA GLU A 41 -8.32 -11.51 -45.38
C GLU A 41 -8.50 -11.57 -46.90
N GLN A 42 -9.68 -11.18 -47.42
CA GLN A 42 -9.96 -11.19 -48.86
C GLN A 42 -9.14 -10.16 -49.65
N HIS A 43 -8.75 -9.06 -49.00
CA HIS A 43 -8.01 -7.96 -49.63
C HIS A 43 -6.55 -7.93 -49.14
N GLY A 44 -6.06 -9.08 -48.67
CA GLY A 44 -4.87 -9.23 -47.85
C GLY A 44 -3.66 -8.38 -48.26
N SER A 45 -2.86 -8.01 -47.25
CA SER A 45 -1.62 -7.26 -47.45
C SER A 45 -0.38 -8.09 -47.07
N GLU A 46 0.74 -7.83 -47.75
CA GLU A 46 2.08 -8.24 -47.29
C GLU A 46 2.61 -7.37 -46.15
N ASP A 47 1.73 -6.62 -45.46
CA ASP A 47 2.10 -5.77 -44.33
C ASP A 47 2.43 -6.63 -43.11
N ALA A 48 3.58 -6.35 -42.47
CA ALA A 48 4.02 -7.05 -41.27
C ALA A 48 2.95 -7.00 -40.15
N ALA A 49 2.28 -5.85 -40.00
CA ALA A 49 1.23 -5.67 -39.00
C ALA A 49 0.01 -6.55 -39.26
N PHE A 50 -0.37 -6.74 -40.54
CA PHE A 50 -1.49 -7.61 -40.90
C PHE A 50 -1.16 -9.08 -40.62
N GLN A 51 0.06 -9.53 -40.96
CA GLN A 51 0.52 -10.89 -40.68
C GLN A 51 0.52 -11.16 -39.17
N TYR A 52 0.99 -10.21 -38.37
CA TYR A 52 0.93 -10.30 -36.92
C TYR A 52 -0.50 -10.42 -36.38
N ILE A 53 -1.41 -9.52 -36.77
CA ILE A 53 -2.81 -9.52 -36.32
C ILE A 53 -3.50 -10.84 -36.70
N ARG A 54 -3.18 -11.38 -37.87
CA ARG A 54 -3.69 -12.68 -38.34
C ARG A 54 -3.19 -13.84 -37.48
N GLY A 55 -1.89 -13.87 -37.16
CA GLY A 55 -1.31 -14.84 -36.24
C GLY A 55 -1.99 -14.76 -34.87
N HIS A 56 -2.11 -13.57 -34.30
CA HIS A 56 -2.74 -13.34 -33.01
C HIS A 56 -4.23 -13.74 -32.99
N HIS A 57 -4.96 -13.49 -34.07
CA HIS A 57 -6.35 -13.91 -34.19
C HIS A 57 -6.50 -15.44 -34.22
N LEU A 58 -5.59 -16.14 -34.91
CA LEU A 58 -5.60 -17.60 -34.92
C LEU A 58 -5.25 -18.16 -33.54
N ASP A 59 -4.23 -17.58 -32.90
CA ASP A 59 -3.69 -18.06 -31.63
C ASP A 59 -4.66 -17.86 -30.45
N TYR A 60 -4.96 -16.61 -30.10
CA TYR A 60 -5.73 -16.30 -28.89
C TYR A 60 -7.23 -16.37 -29.12
N ASP A 61 -7.69 -16.02 -30.31
CA ASP A 61 -9.08 -15.72 -30.60
C ASP A 61 -9.84 -16.93 -31.15
N LEU A 62 -9.17 -17.78 -31.92
CA LEU A 62 -9.67 -19.03 -32.48
C LEU A 62 -9.05 -20.27 -31.83
N GLN A 63 -8.06 -20.10 -30.94
CA GLN A 63 -7.39 -21.21 -30.23
C GLN A 63 -6.75 -22.23 -31.21
N GLN A 64 -6.18 -21.73 -32.31
CA GLN A 64 -5.53 -22.48 -33.38
C GLN A 64 -4.04 -22.11 -33.45
N SER A 65 -3.34 -22.20 -32.31
CA SER A 65 -1.94 -21.78 -32.15
C SER A 65 -0.99 -22.44 -33.15
N GLU A 66 -1.20 -23.70 -33.53
CA GLU A 66 -0.37 -24.39 -34.54
C GLU A 66 -0.41 -23.69 -35.92
N ARG A 67 -1.55 -23.08 -36.27
CA ARG A 67 -1.74 -22.37 -37.54
C ARG A 67 -1.22 -20.93 -37.50
N ALA A 68 -0.96 -20.37 -36.32
CA ALA A 68 -0.49 -19.00 -36.15
C ALA A 68 0.99 -18.82 -36.55
N GLY A 69 1.81 -19.85 -36.36
CA GLY A 69 3.27 -19.80 -36.55
C GLY A 69 3.79 -19.23 -37.86
N PRO A 70 3.29 -19.68 -39.03
CA PRO A 70 3.71 -19.12 -40.32
C PRO A 70 3.47 -17.60 -40.42
N TYR A 71 2.44 -17.09 -39.77
CA TYR A 71 2.11 -15.66 -39.79
C TYR A 71 3.01 -14.84 -38.85
N TYR A 72 3.33 -15.36 -37.66
CA TYR A 72 4.33 -14.73 -36.79
C TYR A 72 5.72 -14.73 -37.43
N ARG A 73 6.12 -15.84 -38.07
CA ARG A 73 7.36 -15.92 -38.86
C ARG A 73 7.37 -14.87 -39.97
N ARG A 74 6.29 -14.78 -40.75
CA ARG A 74 6.20 -13.82 -41.86
C ARG A 74 6.24 -12.37 -41.36
N ALA A 75 5.56 -12.06 -40.26
CA ALA A 75 5.63 -10.73 -39.63
C ALA A 75 7.06 -10.37 -39.20
N TYR A 76 7.78 -11.33 -38.59
CA TYR A 76 9.18 -11.18 -38.22
C TYR A 76 10.11 -11.00 -39.44
N GLU A 77 9.92 -11.77 -40.51
CA GLU A 77 10.72 -11.63 -41.74
C GLU A 77 10.56 -10.25 -42.39
N LEU A 78 9.35 -9.70 -42.34
CA LEU A 78 9.02 -8.40 -42.92
C LEU A 78 9.50 -7.22 -42.05
N ASP A 79 9.43 -7.33 -40.72
CA ASP A 79 9.96 -6.34 -39.79
C ASP A 79 10.61 -7.00 -38.56
N ALA A 80 11.87 -7.39 -38.74
CA ALA A 80 12.64 -8.05 -37.69
C ALA A 80 13.00 -7.12 -36.52
N ASN A 81 12.79 -5.81 -36.61
CA ASN A 81 13.14 -4.88 -35.53
C ASN A 81 11.97 -4.54 -34.62
N ASN A 82 10.77 -5.03 -34.93
CA ASN A 82 9.59 -4.80 -34.12
C ASN A 82 9.60 -5.71 -32.87
N PRO A 83 9.64 -5.15 -31.65
CA PRO A 83 9.69 -5.96 -30.41
C PRO A 83 8.48 -6.89 -30.27
N VAL A 84 7.30 -6.46 -30.70
CA VAL A 84 6.06 -7.24 -30.58
C VAL A 84 6.13 -8.48 -31.45
N PHE A 85 6.59 -8.33 -32.70
CA PHE A 85 6.69 -9.47 -33.63
C PHE A 85 7.78 -10.45 -33.20
N VAL A 86 8.91 -9.93 -32.72
CA VAL A 86 10.01 -10.75 -32.20
C VAL A 86 9.57 -11.54 -30.98
N LYS A 87 8.87 -10.91 -30.04
CA LYS A 87 8.36 -11.56 -28.83
C LYS A 87 7.39 -12.69 -29.15
N GLU A 88 6.37 -12.41 -29.94
CA GLU A 88 5.30 -13.39 -30.20
C GLU A 88 5.83 -14.56 -31.05
N TYR A 89 6.77 -14.30 -31.98
CA TYR A 89 7.42 -15.37 -32.71
C TYR A 89 8.35 -16.21 -31.82
N LEU A 90 9.10 -15.59 -30.90
CA LEU A 90 9.94 -16.29 -29.92
C LEU A 90 9.09 -17.18 -29.01
N MET A 91 8.00 -16.64 -28.45
CA MET A 91 7.08 -17.40 -27.61
C MET A 91 6.45 -18.58 -28.36
N TRP A 92 6.02 -18.37 -29.61
CA TRP A 92 5.45 -19.46 -30.41
C TRP A 92 6.47 -20.57 -30.72
N LEU A 93 7.70 -20.20 -31.06
CA LEU A 93 8.78 -21.16 -31.34
C LEU A 93 9.11 -22.01 -30.10
N GLU A 94 9.10 -21.41 -28.92
CA GLU A 94 9.42 -22.08 -27.65
C GLU A 94 8.25 -22.94 -27.14
N LEU A 95 7.05 -22.38 -27.05
CA LEU A 95 5.91 -23.03 -26.40
C LEU A 95 5.17 -24.00 -27.31
N ILE A 96 5.00 -23.64 -28.59
CA ILE A 96 4.16 -24.39 -29.54
C ILE A 96 5.01 -25.26 -30.46
N ALA A 97 5.93 -24.66 -31.22
CA ALA A 97 6.71 -25.40 -32.22
C ALA A 97 7.84 -26.25 -31.62
N LYS A 98 8.33 -25.86 -30.43
CA LYS A 98 9.52 -26.44 -29.79
C LYS A 98 10.71 -26.56 -30.75
N ASP A 99 10.86 -25.57 -31.65
CA ASP A 99 11.88 -25.56 -32.70
C ASP A 99 13.13 -24.82 -32.21
N ASN A 100 13.95 -25.58 -31.48
CA ASN A 100 15.21 -25.10 -30.93
C ASN A 100 16.16 -24.56 -31.99
N ARG A 101 16.16 -25.11 -33.21
CA ARG A 101 17.08 -24.67 -34.26
C ARG A 101 16.76 -23.24 -34.69
N SER A 102 15.47 -22.96 -34.96
CA SER A 102 15.01 -21.61 -35.32
C SER A 102 15.22 -20.61 -34.17
N LEU A 103 15.06 -21.02 -32.91
CA LEU A 103 15.35 -20.18 -31.74
C LEU A 103 16.84 -19.77 -31.66
N VAL A 104 17.75 -20.72 -31.85
CA VAL A 104 19.20 -20.43 -31.87
C VAL A 104 19.55 -19.51 -33.04
N GLU A 105 18.99 -19.73 -34.22
CA GLU A 105 19.20 -18.88 -35.39
C GLU A 105 18.66 -17.44 -35.17
N LEU A 106 17.54 -17.28 -34.44
CA LEU A 106 16.96 -15.97 -34.13
C LEU A 106 17.76 -15.21 -33.05
N LEU A 107 18.20 -15.90 -32.00
CA LEU A 107 18.91 -15.30 -30.86
C LEU A 107 20.40 -15.06 -31.17
N GLY A 108 21.04 -15.95 -31.93
CA GLY A 108 22.48 -15.90 -32.20
C GLY A 108 23.00 -14.56 -32.76
N PRO A 109 22.35 -13.95 -33.77
CA PRO A 109 22.73 -12.65 -34.32
C PRO A 109 22.53 -11.46 -33.36
N ARG A 110 21.65 -11.60 -32.35
CA ARG A 110 21.29 -10.55 -31.38
C ARG A 110 22.16 -10.55 -30.12
N ARG A 111 23.05 -11.53 -30.00
CA ARG A 111 24.13 -11.53 -29.01
C ARG A 111 25.00 -10.30 -29.19
N ILE A 112 25.48 -9.70 -28.10
CA ILE A 112 26.38 -8.53 -28.13
C ILE A 112 27.62 -8.86 -28.96
N ARG A 113 27.61 -8.48 -30.23
CA ARG A 113 28.80 -8.39 -31.10
C ARG A 113 28.88 -6.96 -31.55
N ARG A 114 29.98 -6.28 -31.19
CA ARG A 114 30.33 -4.86 -31.42
C ARG A 114 30.08 -4.29 -32.84
N LYS A 115 29.59 -5.06 -33.81
CA LYS A 115 29.33 -4.65 -35.20
C LYS A 115 28.04 -5.20 -35.85
N ALA A 116 27.14 -5.86 -35.12
CA ALA A 116 25.86 -6.32 -35.69
C ALA A 116 24.65 -5.79 -34.89
N ARG A 117 23.54 -5.63 -35.61
CA ARG A 117 22.28 -4.92 -35.29
C ARG A 117 21.75 -5.06 -33.86
N LYS A 118 20.96 -4.05 -33.46
CA LYS A 118 20.29 -3.84 -32.16
C LYS A 118 20.16 -5.07 -31.27
N THR A 119 20.75 -5.01 -30.07
CA THR A 119 20.58 -6.01 -29.02
C THR A 119 19.11 -6.08 -28.57
N LEU A 120 18.66 -7.21 -28.01
CA LEU A 120 17.29 -7.32 -27.45
C LEU A 120 17.00 -6.27 -26.38
N GLN A 121 18.03 -5.83 -25.63
CA GLN A 121 17.93 -4.76 -24.65
C GLN A 121 17.64 -3.39 -25.30
N GLU A 122 18.18 -3.13 -26.49
CA GLU A 122 17.89 -1.90 -27.25
C GLU A 122 16.46 -1.83 -27.79
N LEU A 123 15.72 -2.93 -27.75
CA LEU A 123 14.31 -2.96 -28.14
C LEU A 123 13.38 -2.39 -27.06
N GLY A 124 13.86 -2.16 -25.83
CA GLY A 124 13.06 -1.47 -24.82
C GLY A 124 11.99 -2.33 -24.12
N ASP A 125 11.90 -3.63 -24.44
CA ASP A 125 10.83 -4.51 -23.94
C ASP A 125 11.33 -5.46 -22.85
N PRO A 126 10.94 -5.25 -21.58
CA PRO A 126 11.39 -6.08 -20.47
C PRO A 126 10.73 -7.45 -20.41
N ALA A 127 9.54 -7.63 -20.99
CA ALA A 127 8.91 -8.95 -21.09
C ALA A 127 9.66 -9.81 -22.10
N LEU A 128 10.00 -9.24 -23.26
CA LEU A 128 10.85 -9.89 -24.26
C LEU A 128 12.23 -10.26 -23.69
N ALA A 129 12.85 -9.35 -22.92
CA ALA A 129 14.12 -9.63 -22.27
C ALA A 129 14.03 -10.76 -21.23
N CYS A 130 12.92 -10.84 -20.48
CA CYS A 130 12.66 -11.94 -19.56
C CYS A 130 12.54 -13.28 -20.29
N GLU A 131 11.70 -13.38 -21.31
CA GLU A 131 11.53 -14.63 -22.09
C GLU A 131 12.87 -15.06 -22.71
N ALA A 132 13.57 -14.13 -23.36
CA ALA A 132 14.87 -14.41 -23.94
C ALA A 132 15.92 -14.82 -22.89
N SER A 133 15.85 -14.31 -21.65
CA SER A 133 16.79 -14.69 -20.58
C SER A 133 16.68 -16.17 -20.20
N ILE A 134 15.48 -16.76 -20.28
CA ILE A 134 15.23 -18.17 -19.98
C ILE A 134 15.75 -19.02 -21.12
N THR A 135 15.33 -18.71 -22.35
CA THR A 135 15.77 -19.45 -23.54
C THR A 135 17.30 -19.41 -23.68
N THR A 136 17.94 -18.27 -23.42
CA THR A 136 19.42 -18.14 -23.45
C THR A 136 20.11 -18.96 -22.36
N ARG A 137 19.49 -19.10 -21.18
CA ARG A 137 20.00 -19.91 -20.08
C ARG A 137 19.89 -21.40 -20.37
N GLU A 138 18.69 -21.86 -20.72
CA GLU A 138 18.37 -23.28 -20.80
C GLU A 138 18.84 -23.90 -22.12
N LEU A 139 18.64 -23.18 -23.23
CA LEU A 139 18.94 -23.69 -24.56
C LEU A 139 20.36 -23.34 -25.02
N LEU A 140 20.78 -22.07 -24.89
CA LEU A 140 22.09 -21.64 -25.35
C LEU A 140 23.21 -21.86 -24.32
N GLN A 141 22.85 -22.12 -23.05
CA GLN A 141 23.78 -22.23 -21.93
C GLN A 141 24.73 -21.02 -21.79
N ASP A 142 24.29 -19.84 -22.27
CA ASP A 142 25.02 -18.58 -22.15
C ASP A 142 24.54 -17.84 -20.90
N TYR A 143 25.05 -18.27 -19.74
CA TYR A 143 24.65 -17.75 -18.43
C TYR A 143 24.95 -16.27 -18.22
N ASP A 144 25.94 -15.73 -18.92
CA ASP A 144 26.31 -14.32 -18.78
C ASP A 144 25.35 -13.44 -19.56
N TRP A 145 25.06 -13.80 -20.82
CA TRP A 145 24.05 -13.07 -21.61
C TRP A 145 22.64 -13.22 -21.04
N SER A 146 22.31 -14.41 -20.53
CA SER A 146 21.06 -14.66 -19.79
C SER A 146 20.94 -13.76 -18.56
N ARG A 147 22.01 -13.59 -17.78
CA ARG A 147 22.04 -12.68 -16.63
C ARG A 147 21.87 -11.23 -17.04
N GLU A 148 22.50 -10.79 -18.11
CA GLU A 148 22.34 -9.43 -18.64
C GLU A 148 20.90 -9.14 -19.08
N LEU A 149 20.25 -10.07 -19.78
CA LEU A 149 18.85 -9.97 -20.18
C LEU A 149 17.91 -9.98 -18.98
N TRP A 150 18.18 -10.84 -17.99
CA TRP A 150 17.42 -10.91 -16.74
C TRP A 150 17.54 -9.63 -15.92
N SER A 151 18.75 -9.09 -15.75
CA SER A 151 18.99 -7.81 -15.07
C SER A 151 18.26 -6.67 -15.78
N TYR A 152 18.34 -6.60 -17.11
CA TYR A 152 17.61 -5.60 -17.89
C TYR A 152 16.08 -5.72 -17.68
N ALA A 153 15.54 -6.94 -17.71
CA ALA A 153 14.12 -7.20 -17.48
C ALA A 153 13.67 -6.77 -16.08
N LEU A 154 14.48 -7.06 -15.05
CA LEU A 154 14.23 -6.62 -13.68
C LEU A 154 14.27 -5.10 -13.53
N GLU A 155 15.25 -4.44 -14.15
CA GLU A 155 15.43 -2.99 -14.08
C GLU A 155 14.29 -2.22 -14.78
N ASN A 156 13.76 -2.76 -15.90
CA ASN A 156 12.86 -2.03 -16.78
C ASN A 156 11.41 -2.55 -16.79
N GLY A 157 11.10 -3.68 -16.14
CA GLY A 157 9.76 -4.30 -16.17
C GLY A 157 9.32 -4.95 -14.87
N VAL A 158 9.58 -4.29 -13.74
CA VAL A 158 9.16 -4.70 -12.39
C VAL A 158 7.70 -5.20 -12.39
N CYS A 159 7.48 -6.41 -11.86
CA CYS A 159 6.17 -7.08 -11.72
C CYS A 159 5.50 -7.62 -13.00
N ASN A 160 6.25 -7.99 -14.05
CA ASN A 160 5.68 -8.77 -15.15
C ASN A 160 5.52 -10.27 -14.80
N GLN A 161 4.50 -10.93 -15.37
CA GLN A 161 4.18 -12.34 -15.10
C GLN A 161 5.34 -13.29 -15.46
N CYS A 162 6.12 -12.96 -16.49
CA CYS A 162 7.30 -13.74 -16.88
C CYS A 162 8.34 -13.80 -15.76
N ILE A 163 8.67 -12.65 -15.14
CA ILE A 163 9.66 -12.55 -14.07
C ILE A 163 9.19 -13.33 -12.84
N GLU A 164 7.91 -13.21 -12.46
CA GLU A 164 7.36 -13.97 -11.33
C GLU A 164 7.46 -15.48 -11.54
N ASN A 165 7.10 -15.96 -12.73
CA ASN A 165 7.10 -17.38 -13.06
C ASN A 165 8.52 -17.97 -13.13
N ASN A 166 9.48 -17.16 -13.58
CA ASN A 166 10.83 -17.62 -13.89
C ASN A 166 11.88 -17.22 -12.84
N TRP A 167 11.47 -16.57 -11.74
CA TRP A 167 12.34 -16.16 -10.64
C TRP A 167 13.23 -17.29 -10.11
N ALA A 168 12.63 -18.47 -9.90
CA ALA A 168 13.33 -19.63 -9.37
C ALA A 168 14.47 -20.12 -10.28
N LEU A 169 14.45 -19.79 -11.57
CA LEU A 169 15.51 -20.13 -12.52
C LEU A 169 16.74 -19.24 -12.32
N HIS A 170 16.57 -18.00 -11.86
CA HIS A 170 17.64 -17.01 -11.74
C HIS A 170 18.08 -16.73 -10.29
N ALA A 171 17.25 -17.03 -9.29
CA ALA A 171 17.53 -16.82 -7.87
C ALA A 171 18.10 -18.07 -7.16
N PRO A 172 18.76 -17.93 -5.98
CA PRO A 172 19.27 -19.06 -5.19
C PRO A 172 18.15 -20.04 -4.79
N SER A 173 18.45 -21.33 -4.83
CA SER A 173 17.47 -22.42 -4.69
C SER A 173 16.64 -22.37 -3.41
N GLY A 174 15.30 -22.38 -3.57
CA GLY A 174 14.34 -22.55 -2.47
C GLY A 174 13.45 -21.34 -2.15
N LEU A 175 13.60 -20.23 -2.87
CA LEU A 175 12.91 -18.96 -2.59
C LEU A 175 11.93 -18.58 -3.71
N LYS A 176 10.69 -18.23 -3.36
CA LYS A 176 9.74 -17.59 -4.29
C LYS A 176 9.93 -16.07 -4.24
N MET A 177 9.75 -15.39 -5.37
CA MET A 177 9.97 -13.95 -5.53
C MET A 177 9.34 -13.10 -4.41
N ARG A 178 8.10 -13.43 -4.01
CA ARG A 178 7.35 -12.70 -2.97
C ARG A 178 7.80 -13.00 -1.53
N ASP A 179 8.48 -14.13 -1.31
CA ASP A 179 8.99 -14.53 0.01
C ASP A 179 10.35 -13.86 0.31
N ASP A 180 11.16 -13.64 -0.73
CA ASP A 180 12.50 -13.04 -0.62
C ASP A 180 12.47 -11.52 -0.77
N VAL A 181 11.53 -11.02 -1.57
CA VAL A 181 11.53 -9.63 -1.98
C VAL A 181 10.10 -9.09 -1.90
N GLY A 182 9.66 -8.74 -0.69
CA GLY A 182 8.48 -7.87 -0.55
C GLY A 182 8.62 -6.67 -1.49
N ASP A 183 7.52 -6.11 -2.00
CA ASP A 183 7.53 -5.07 -3.06
C ASP A 183 8.52 -3.91 -2.78
N TRP A 184 8.83 -3.66 -1.51
CA TRP A 184 9.77 -2.67 -1.03
C TRP A 184 11.26 -3.06 -1.12
N GLN A 185 11.57 -4.35 -0.99
CA GLN A 185 12.92 -4.89 -1.09
C GLN A 185 13.39 -4.97 -2.55
N LEU A 186 12.44 -5.04 -3.51
CA LEU A 186 12.70 -5.01 -4.96
C LEU A 186 13.13 -3.61 -5.39
N PHE A 187 12.45 -2.59 -4.83
CA PHE A 187 12.84 -1.20 -4.93
C PHE A 187 14.23 -0.95 -4.31
N LEU A 188 14.52 -1.56 -3.16
CA LEU A 188 15.85 -1.50 -2.53
C LEU A 188 16.93 -2.18 -3.38
N ASN A 189 16.72 -3.41 -3.87
CA ASN A 189 17.73 -4.16 -4.61
C ASN A 189 18.08 -3.53 -5.96
N ALA A 190 17.09 -2.96 -6.67
CA ALA A 190 17.34 -2.21 -7.92
C ALA A 190 18.10 -0.90 -7.68
N PHE A 191 17.95 -0.28 -6.50
CA PHE A 191 18.54 1.03 -6.19
C PHE A 191 19.87 0.93 -5.41
N TRP A 192 20.07 -0.13 -4.61
CA TRP A 192 21.20 -0.28 -3.68
C TRP A 192 22.32 -1.20 -4.16
N HIS A 193 22.17 -1.92 -5.27
CA HIS A 193 23.27 -2.72 -5.84
C HIS A 193 24.48 -1.89 -6.29
N ARG A 194 24.43 -0.54 -6.18
CA ARG A 194 25.57 0.36 -6.40
C ARG A 194 26.50 0.59 -5.21
N ALA A 195 26.15 0.20 -3.98
CA ALA A 195 27.10 0.24 -2.87
C ALA A 195 26.55 -0.47 -1.63
N MET A 196 27.14 -1.60 -1.23
CA MET A 196 27.61 -1.81 0.15
C MET A 196 28.38 -3.13 0.29
N ARG A 197 29.51 -3.06 1.01
CA ARG A 197 30.24 -4.20 1.56
C ARG A 197 29.41 -4.79 2.71
N SER A 198 29.22 -6.11 2.69
CA SER A 198 28.44 -6.87 3.65
C SER A 198 29.07 -6.90 5.05
N THR A 199 28.27 -6.68 6.09
CA THR A 199 28.46 -7.34 7.38
C THR A 199 27.37 -8.40 7.52
N LEU A 200 27.76 -9.67 7.43
CA LEU A 200 26.86 -10.82 7.51
C LEU A 200 26.42 -11.04 8.96
N MET A 201 25.12 -10.86 9.24
CA MET A 201 24.47 -11.50 10.40
C MET A 201 23.89 -12.84 9.94
N GLY A 202 24.63 -13.92 10.19
CA GLY A 202 24.18 -15.29 9.92
C GLY A 202 23.27 -15.85 11.03
N ALA A 203 22.37 -16.77 10.62
CA ALA A 203 21.57 -17.72 11.41
C ALA A 203 20.63 -17.21 12.52
N THR A 204 20.77 -15.98 13.04
CA THR A 204 19.87 -15.44 14.07
C THR A 204 18.56 -14.89 13.50
N GLY A 205 18.53 -14.46 12.23
CA GLY A 205 17.32 -13.96 11.56
C GLY A 205 16.28 -15.04 11.20
N ASN A 206 16.72 -16.29 10.97
CA ASN A 206 15.83 -17.41 10.60
C ASN A 206 15.26 -18.19 11.81
N ALA A 207 15.71 -17.88 13.03
CA ALA A 207 15.32 -18.59 14.24
C ALA A 207 14.27 -17.86 15.10
N GLY A 208 13.74 -16.72 14.63
CA GLY A 208 12.71 -15.95 15.32
C GLY A 208 11.29 -16.39 14.92
N ARG A 209 10.34 -16.36 15.87
CA ARG A 209 8.91 -16.44 15.54
C ARG A 209 8.58 -15.32 14.54
N HIS A 210 7.86 -15.64 13.45
CA HIS A 210 7.40 -14.67 12.44
C HIS A 210 6.73 -13.42 13.04
N GLY A 211 6.65 -12.31 12.31
CA GLY A 211 5.86 -11.16 12.74
C GLY A 211 4.34 -11.42 12.66
N ALA A 212 3.53 -10.68 13.42
CA ALA A 212 2.06 -10.75 13.36
C ALA A 212 1.51 -10.54 11.93
N TYR A 213 2.17 -9.67 11.15
CA TYR A 213 1.85 -9.39 9.75
C TYR A 213 2.12 -10.60 8.84
N GLU A 214 3.31 -11.19 8.91
CA GLU A 214 3.71 -12.37 8.11
C GLU A 214 2.81 -13.58 8.40
N ARG A 215 2.48 -13.83 9.68
CA ARG A 215 1.57 -14.92 10.08
C ARG A 215 0.16 -14.78 9.51
N ARG A 216 -0.30 -13.56 9.24
CA ARG A 216 -1.59 -13.28 8.61
C ARG A 216 -1.53 -13.42 7.10
N VAL A 217 -0.52 -12.82 6.46
CA VAL A 217 -0.37 -12.82 4.99
C VAL A 217 -0.37 -14.26 4.48
N ASN A 218 0.35 -15.16 5.15
CA ASN A 218 0.36 -16.59 4.84
C ASN A 218 -1.01 -17.29 4.97
N ARG A 219 -1.99 -16.69 5.66
CA ARG A 219 -3.35 -17.25 5.83
C ARG A 219 -4.39 -16.66 4.89
N THR A 220 -4.33 -15.37 4.59
CA THR A 220 -5.30 -14.72 3.67
C THR A 220 -5.06 -15.07 2.21
N TRP A 221 -3.88 -15.58 1.86
CA TRP A 221 -3.56 -15.97 0.49
C TRP A 221 -4.36 -17.17 -0.04
N GLY A 222 -4.95 -17.99 0.85
CA GLY A 222 -5.92 -19.01 0.45
C GLY A 222 -7.26 -18.44 -0.03
N LEU A 223 -7.56 -17.16 0.26
CA LEU A 223 -8.85 -16.50 -0.05
C LEU A 223 -8.71 -15.25 -0.94
N GLN A 224 -7.50 -14.69 -1.11
CA GLN A 224 -7.24 -13.50 -1.92
C GLN A 224 -7.06 -13.76 -3.43
N ALA A 225 -7.16 -15.00 -3.89
CA ALA A 225 -7.15 -15.34 -5.32
C ALA A 225 -8.35 -14.79 -6.14
N LEU A 226 -9.16 -13.89 -5.57
CA LEU A 226 -10.38 -13.32 -6.18
C LEU A 226 -10.38 -11.81 -6.38
N SER A 227 -9.41 -11.04 -5.86
CA SER A 227 -9.35 -9.58 -6.11
C SER A 227 -8.41 -9.25 -7.27
N LYS A 228 -8.94 -9.28 -8.50
CA LYS A 228 -8.30 -8.69 -9.67
C LYS A 228 -8.06 -7.19 -9.43
N HIS A 229 -6.86 -6.70 -9.75
CA HIS A 229 -6.58 -5.27 -9.81
C HIS A 229 -7.37 -4.64 -10.95
N SER A 230 -8.30 -3.74 -10.62
CA SER A 230 -9.06 -2.98 -11.62
C SER A 230 -8.22 -1.82 -12.16
N SER A 231 -8.22 -1.64 -13.48
CA SER A 231 -7.57 -0.49 -14.13
C SER A 231 -8.38 0.80 -13.95
N ILE A 232 -7.76 1.96 -14.10
CA ILE A 232 -8.42 3.28 -13.96
C ILE A 232 -9.60 3.46 -14.93
N ASN A 233 -9.53 2.80 -16.10
CA ASN A 233 -10.58 2.80 -17.12
C ASN A 233 -11.73 1.84 -16.79
N GLU A 234 -11.53 0.92 -15.84
CA GLU A 234 -12.59 0.05 -15.31
C GLU A 234 -13.33 0.70 -14.13
N LEU A 235 -12.79 1.78 -13.56
CA LEU A 235 -13.30 2.45 -12.36
C LEU A 235 -14.19 3.67 -12.63
N LEU A 236 -14.17 4.26 -13.83
CA LEU A 236 -14.96 5.46 -14.16
C LEU A 236 -15.75 5.23 -15.44
N GLN A 237 -17.07 5.45 -15.39
CA GLN A 237 -17.94 5.41 -16.57
C GLN A 237 -18.19 6.81 -17.11
N THR A 238 -18.46 6.90 -18.41
CA THR A 238 -18.84 8.15 -19.09
C THR A 238 -20.11 8.73 -18.45
N GLY A 239 -19.97 9.79 -17.64
CA GLY A 239 -21.09 10.45 -16.96
C GLY A 239 -20.93 10.63 -15.46
N ASP A 240 -19.88 10.08 -14.84
CA ASP A 240 -19.61 10.19 -13.40
C ASP A 240 -19.26 11.63 -12.97
N THR A 241 -19.89 12.12 -11.90
CA THR A 241 -19.54 13.41 -11.28
C THR A 241 -18.48 13.17 -10.23
N ILE A 242 -17.28 13.69 -10.50
CA ILE A 242 -16.17 13.69 -9.56
C ILE A 242 -16.32 14.92 -8.67
N LYS A 243 -16.42 14.72 -7.35
CA LYS A 243 -16.34 15.83 -6.39
C LYS A 243 -14.87 16.00 -6.00
N ARG A 244 -14.29 17.15 -6.35
CA ARG A 244 -12.96 17.55 -5.93
C ARG A 244 -13.04 18.01 -4.47
N LEU A 245 -12.12 17.54 -3.62
CA LEU A 245 -11.96 18.15 -2.31
C LEU A 245 -11.51 19.59 -2.54
N GLU A 246 -12.22 20.56 -1.96
CA GLU A 246 -11.85 21.97 -2.09
C GLU A 246 -10.50 22.15 -1.38
N VAL A 247 -9.43 22.22 -2.17
CA VAL A 247 -8.09 22.49 -1.67
C VAL A 247 -7.97 24.00 -1.63
N VAL A 248 -7.95 24.56 -0.42
CA VAL A 248 -7.55 25.95 -0.22
C VAL A 248 -6.06 26.02 -0.50
N ASN A 249 -5.69 26.54 -1.67
CA ASN A 249 -4.29 26.77 -1.97
C ASN A 249 -3.88 28.07 -1.28
N LEU A 250 -2.85 28.00 -0.43
CA LEU A 250 -2.34 29.20 0.25
C LEU A 250 -1.92 30.28 -0.75
N SER A 251 -1.49 29.89 -1.96
CA SER A 251 -1.15 30.83 -3.04
C SER A 251 -2.33 31.65 -3.56
N ASP A 252 -3.56 31.20 -3.36
CA ASP A 252 -4.76 31.92 -3.84
C ASP A 252 -5.14 33.05 -2.87
N GLN A 253 -4.78 32.90 -1.59
CA GLN A 253 -5.10 33.85 -0.52
C GLN A 253 -3.91 34.73 -0.14
N PHE A 254 -2.68 34.24 -0.33
CA PHE A 254 -1.45 34.93 0.02
C PHE A 254 -0.51 34.97 -1.19
N PRO A 255 -0.08 36.16 -1.65
CA PRO A 255 0.80 36.32 -2.81
C PRO A 255 2.27 35.94 -2.52
N SER A 256 2.50 35.07 -1.54
CA SER A 256 3.82 34.73 -1.01
C SER A 256 4.61 33.75 -1.88
N ALA A 257 5.92 33.71 -1.64
CA ALA A 257 6.99 33.47 -2.60
C ALA A 257 6.94 32.14 -3.38
N GLN A 258 7.08 32.24 -4.71
CA GLN A 258 7.36 31.13 -5.64
C GLN A 258 8.84 30.75 -5.61
N ALA A 259 9.33 30.23 -4.49
CA ALA A 259 10.73 29.84 -4.36
C ALA A 259 11.04 28.62 -5.24
N VAL A 260 12.19 28.63 -5.92
CA VAL A 260 12.65 27.45 -6.66
C VAL A 260 13.12 26.39 -5.67
N ASN A 261 12.67 25.16 -5.86
CA ASN A 261 13.16 24.03 -5.08
C ASN A 261 14.60 23.71 -5.48
N GLU A 262 15.53 23.89 -4.55
CA GLU A 262 16.96 23.65 -4.77
C GLU A 262 17.32 22.16 -4.81
N ILE A 263 16.41 21.27 -4.42
CA ILE A 263 16.63 19.82 -4.47
C ILE A 263 16.60 19.35 -5.93
N GLN A 264 17.68 18.72 -6.39
CA GLN A 264 17.74 18.11 -7.71
C GLN A 264 17.07 16.73 -7.69
N PHE A 265 16.08 16.53 -8.56
CA PHE A 265 15.36 15.26 -8.71
C PHE A 265 15.87 14.52 -9.96
N PRO A 266 16.17 13.21 -9.88
CA PRO A 266 16.42 12.40 -11.08
C PRO A 266 15.16 12.35 -11.99
N GLY A 267 15.27 12.77 -13.25
CA GLY A 267 14.18 12.70 -14.24
C GLY A 267 12.98 13.62 -13.94
N ASP A 268 11.79 13.27 -14.48
CA ASP A 268 10.52 13.99 -14.30
C ASP A 268 9.77 13.57 -13.01
N MET A 269 10.49 13.43 -11.90
CA MET A 269 9.89 13.08 -10.59
C MET A 269 9.21 14.26 -9.87
N ALA A 270 9.41 15.49 -10.34
CA ALA A 270 8.73 16.64 -9.78
C ALA A 270 7.26 16.69 -10.21
N MET A 271 6.36 16.78 -9.25
CA MET A 271 4.93 16.84 -9.53
C MET A 271 4.55 18.24 -10.02
N GLY A 272 3.63 18.28 -10.99
CA GLY A 272 3.00 19.54 -11.39
C GLY A 272 2.17 20.16 -10.26
N PRO A 273 1.89 21.48 -10.32
CA PRO A 273 1.05 22.17 -9.34
C PRO A 273 -0.35 21.52 -9.24
N ASP A 274 -0.91 21.08 -10.36
CA ASP A 274 -2.22 20.40 -10.44
C ASP A 274 -2.09 18.88 -10.66
N SER A 275 -1.09 18.23 -10.06
CA SER A 275 -1.03 16.77 -10.08
C SER A 275 -1.98 16.19 -9.04
N TRP A 276 -3.05 15.53 -9.49
CA TRP A 276 -4.08 14.93 -8.65
C TRP A 276 -4.01 13.40 -8.67
N SER A 277 -4.30 12.79 -7.54
CA SER A 277 -4.51 11.35 -7.37
C SER A 277 -6.00 11.07 -7.25
N THR A 278 -6.48 10.11 -8.03
CA THR A 278 -7.83 9.52 -7.92
C THR A 278 -7.71 8.22 -7.13
N GLN A 279 -7.54 8.30 -5.82
CA GLN A 279 -7.64 7.12 -4.97
C GLN A 279 -9.10 6.93 -4.57
N THR A 280 -9.71 5.83 -5.05
CA THR A 280 -11.03 5.38 -4.63
C THR A 280 -10.97 4.89 -3.19
N LEU A 281 -11.38 5.72 -2.23
CA LEU A 281 -11.58 5.27 -0.85
C LEU A 281 -12.82 4.36 -0.82
N MET A 282 -12.61 3.04 -0.90
CA MET A 282 -13.71 2.07 -0.78
C MET A 282 -14.18 1.98 0.67
N ARG A 283 -15.27 2.68 1.00
CA ARG A 283 -16.08 2.33 2.18
C ARG A 283 -17.32 1.58 1.71
N HIS A 284 -17.27 0.25 1.81
CA HIS A 284 -18.43 -0.59 1.54
C HIS A 284 -19.57 -0.25 2.52
N ASN A 285 -20.59 0.42 1.99
CA ASN A 285 -22.03 0.11 2.14
C ASN A 285 -22.91 1.34 2.40
N ARG A 286 -23.24 2.07 1.33
CA ARG A 286 -24.60 2.31 0.80
C ARG A 286 -24.49 3.11 -0.51
N ARG A 287 -25.17 2.64 -1.57
CA ARG A 287 -25.41 3.42 -2.79
C ARG A 287 -26.73 4.17 -2.58
N ASP A 288 -26.79 5.44 -2.99
CA ASP A 288 -28.07 6.08 -3.22
C ASP A 288 -28.64 5.61 -4.57
N ASP A 289 -29.88 5.97 -4.81
CA ASP A 289 -30.70 5.51 -5.94
C ASP A 289 -30.20 6.07 -7.29
N ARG A 290 -29.13 6.88 -7.27
CA ARG A 290 -28.40 7.48 -8.39
C ARG A 290 -26.87 7.28 -8.31
N GLY A 291 -26.40 6.46 -7.37
CA GLY A 291 -25.08 5.84 -7.16
C GLY A 291 -23.77 6.61 -7.39
N ARG A 292 -23.30 7.53 -6.51
CA ARG A 292 -21.91 8.12 -6.62
C ARG A 292 -21.22 8.58 -5.32
N ALA A 293 -19.88 8.42 -5.25
CA ALA A 293 -18.87 9.46 -4.89
C ALA A 293 -17.40 8.98 -5.11
N TYR A 294 -16.58 9.75 -5.86
CA TYR A 294 -15.12 9.57 -6.00
C TYR A 294 -14.38 10.74 -5.36
N LEU A 295 -13.26 10.49 -4.68
CA LEU A 295 -12.43 11.52 -4.04
C LEU A 295 -11.14 11.75 -4.84
N GLN A 296 -10.83 13.02 -5.14
CA GLN A 296 -9.54 13.43 -5.68
C GLN A 296 -8.72 14.15 -4.60
N LEU A 297 -7.47 13.72 -4.42
CA LEU A 297 -6.51 14.31 -3.49
C LEU A 297 -5.30 14.81 -4.28
N LEU A 298 -4.69 15.93 -3.87
CA LEU A 298 -3.45 16.40 -4.48
C LEU A 298 -2.36 15.34 -4.31
N ARG A 299 -1.65 15.02 -5.39
CA ARG A 299 -0.61 14.00 -5.39
C ARG A 299 0.55 14.44 -4.50
N SER A 300 0.91 13.64 -3.50
CA SER A 300 2.10 13.91 -2.69
C SER A 300 3.37 13.80 -3.53
N GLY A 301 4.39 14.59 -3.19
CA GLY A 301 5.68 14.55 -3.86
C GLY A 301 6.34 15.93 -3.97
N PRO A 302 7.63 15.97 -4.34
CA PRO A 302 8.36 17.22 -4.49
C PRO A 302 7.77 18.10 -5.59
N ARG A 303 7.83 19.42 -5.38
CA ARG A 303 7.40 20.43 -6.36
C ARG A 303 8.60 21.26 -6.80
N LYS A 304 8.62 21.70 -8.06
CA LYS A 304 9.68 22.60 -8.59
C LYS A 304 9.61 23.99 -7.95
N ILE A 305 8.40 24.42 -7.60
CA ILE A 305 8.11 25.69 -6.96
C ILE A 305 7.55 25.40 -5.56
N LEU A 306 8.15 26.02 -4.55
CA LEU A 306 7.74 25.96 -3.16
C LEU A 306 7.01 27.26 -2.82
N HIS A 307 5.95 27.16 -2.00
CA HIS A 307 5.19 28.32 -1.56
C HIS A 307 5.91 29.13 -0.46
N PHE A 308 6.72 28.45 0.35
CA PHE A 308 7.54 29.10 1.36
C PHE A 308 9.02 28.99 0.98
N ALA A 309 9.75 30.10 1.09
CA ALA A 309 11.20 30.09 0.97
C ALA A 309 11.80 29.36 2.20
N PRO A 310 12.51 28.24 2.03
CA PRO A 310 12.91 27.40 3.18
C PRO A 310 13.78 28.13 4.20
N THR A 311 14.72 28.95 3.74
CA THR A 311 15.66 29.69 4.59
C THR A 311 15.01 30.80 5.41
N ALA A 312 13.87 31.33 4.97
CA ALA A 312 13.08 32.35 5.66
C ALA A 312 11.90 31.76 6.46
N SER A 313 11.73 30.43 6.42
CA SER A 313 10.62 29.75 7.07
C SER A 313 11.02 29.20 8.43
N SER A 314 10.05 29.14 9.34
CA SER A 314 10.14 28.34 10.55
C SER A 314 9.00 27.32 10.62
N ALA A 315 9.31 26.17 11.22
CA ALA A 315 8.39 25.07 11.39
C ALA A 315 8.24 24.71 12.86
N VAL A 316 7.05 24.34 13.30
CA VAL A 316 6.81 23.77 14.63
C VAL A 316 6.06 22.45 14.51
N ILE A 317 6.52 21.46 15.27
CA ILE A 317 5.96 20.11 15.34
C ILE A 317 5.38 19.92 16.73
N VAL A 318 4.15 19.45 16.82
CA VAL A 318 3.50 19.10 18.09
C VAL A 318 2.92 17.69 18.02
N THR A 319 3.08 16.94 19.11
CA THR A 319 2.38 15.66 19.31
C THR A 319 1.30 15.82 20.36
N CYS A 320 0.05 15.48 20.03
CA CYS A 320 -1.09 15.57 20.94
C CYS A 320 -1.81 14.23 21.09
N GLY A 321 -2.50 14.06 22.21
CA GLY A 321 -3.35 12.90 22.49
C GLY A 321 -2.59 11.68 23.01
N GLY A 322 -3.18 10.49 22.87
CA GLY A 322 -2.59 9.23 23.36
C GLY A 322 -1.30 8.87 22.62
N LEU A 323 -0.37 8.24 23.33
CA LEU A 323 0.90 7.77 22.76
C LEU A 323 0.66 6.65 21.75
N CYS A 324 1.52 6.59 20.74
CA CYS A 324 1.48 5.58 19.69
C CYS A 324 2.92 5.27 19.25
N PRO A 325 3.27 4.00 18.97
CA PRO A 325 4.52 3.66 18.33
C PRO A 325 4.69 4.39 16.99
N GLY A 326 5.89 4.88 16.70
CA GLY A 326 6.22 5.59 15.45
C GLY A 326 6.12 7.12 15.52
N LEU A 327 5.67 7.70 16.63
CA LEU A 327 5.67 9.16 16.83
C LEU A 327 7.05 9.79 16.61
N ASN A 328 8.08 9.25 17.26
CA ASN A 328 9.46 9.71 17.08
C ASN A 328 9.98 9.51 15.65
N SER A 329 9.55 8.45 14.96
CA SER A 329 9.90 8.22 13.56
C SER A 329 9.32 9.33 12.68
N VAL A 330 8.05 9.71 12.88
CA VAL A 330 7.42 10.82 12.15
C VAL A 330 8.14 12.15 12.44
N ILE A 331 8.43 12.44 13.72
CA ILE A 331 9.17 13.66 14.10
C ILE A 331 10.53 13.70 13.39
N ARG A 332 11.29 12.61 13.44
CA ARG A 332 12.59 12.50 12.79
C ARG A 332 12.49 12.72 11.28
N GLU A 333 11.58 12.04 10.60
CA GLU A 333 11.45 12.16 9.14
C GLU A 333 11.00 13.57 8.73
N LEU A 334 10.13 14.22 9.51
CA LEU A 334 9.77 15.62 9.30
C LEU A 334 10.99 16.53 9.45
N VAL A 335 11.74 16.42 10.54
CA VAL A 335 12.93 17.25 10.79
C VAL A 335 14.01 17.03 9.74
N MET A 336 14.31 15.76 9.40
CA MET A 336 15.27 15.41 8.35
C MET A 336 14.84 15.95 6.99
N THR A 337 13.55 15.88 6.67
CA THR A 337 13.01 16.41 5.41
C THR A 337 13.09 17.93 5.39
N LEU A 338 12.60 18.62 6.42
CA LEU A 338 12.66 20.07 6.54
C LEU A 338 14.10 20.60 6.43
N ALA A 339 15.05 19.94 7.09
CA ALA A 339 16.47 20.26 7.00
C ALA A 339 17.03 20.08 5.59
N ARG A 340 16.65 19.00 4.87
CA ARG A 340 17.02 18.80 3.46
C ARG A 340 16.46 19.88 2.53
N TYR A 341 15.27 20.38 2.83
CA TYR A 341 14.69 21.52 2.10
C TYR A 341 15.35 22.86 2.48
N GLY A 342 16.21 22.92 3.49
CA GLY A 342 16.92 24.14 3.92
C GLY A 342 16.22 24.96 5.01
N VAL A 343 15.19 24.39 5.65
CA VAL A 343 14.52 25.03 6.80
C VAL A 343 15.45 24.98 8.01
N LYS A 344 15.84 26.15 8.51
CA LYS A 344 16.82 26.27 9.62
C LYS A 344 16.15 26.24 11.00
N ASN A 345 14.98 26.84 11.12
CA ASN A 345 14.29 27.03 12.39
C ASN A 345 13.18 25.99 12.53
N ILE A 346 13.50 24.85 13.14
CA ILE A 346 12.55 23.77 13.39
C ILE A 346 12.39 23.60 14.90
N TYR A 347 11.16 23.68 15.37
CA TYR A 347 10.81 23.60 16.79
C TYR A 347 9.93 22.40 17.08
N GLY A 348 10.09 21.83 18.27
CA GLY A 348 9.24 20.82 18.85
C GLY A 348 8.51 21.39 20.06
N CYS A 349 7.19 21.45 20.01
CA CYS A 349 6.38 21.93 21.13
C CYS A 349 6.18 20.81 22.16
N ARG A 350 6.60 21.07 23.40
CA ARG A 350 6.46 20.09 24.49
C ARG A 350 5.13 20.21 25.21
N GLY A 351 4.48 19.08 25.52
CA GLY A 351 3.21 19.07 26.26
C GLY A 351 1.97 19.35 25.42
N GLY A 352 1.97 18.91 24.15
CA GLY A 352 0.81 19.02 23.26
C GLY A 352 0.36 20.47 23.01
N TYR A 353 -0.95 20.69 22.85
CA TYR A 353 -1.49 22.02 22.56
C TYR A 353 -1.28 23.04 23.69
N LYS A 354 -1.19 22.61 24.96
CA LYS A 354 -0.89 23.51 26.08
C LYS A 354 0.49 24.16 25.94
N GLY A 355 1.48 23.43 25.44
CA GLY A 355 2.81 24.00 25.18
C GLY A 355 2.81 25.04 24.05
N MET A 356 1.83 25.00 23.15
CA MET A 356 1.80 25.88 21.99
C MET A 356 1.61 27.36 22.37
N VAL A 357 0.98 27.65 23.50
CA VAL A 357 0.81 29.02 24.01
C VAL A 357 2.01 29.51 24.85
N HIS A 358 3.00 28.64 25.10
CA HIS A 358 4.20 28.95 25.88
C HIS A 358 5.46 28.66 25.05
N PRO A 359 5.90 29.59 24.16
CA PRO A 359 7.07 29.40 23.31
C PRO A 359 8.36 29.03 24.05
N ASP A 360 8.51 29.44 25.31
CA ASP A 360 9.65 29.10 26.16
C ASP A 360 9.79 27.58 26.42
N THR A 361 8.72 26.82 26.20
CA THR A 361 8.70 25.36 26.32
C THR A 361 9.11 24.64 25.03
N TRP A 362 9.28 25.36 23.93
CA TRP A 362 9.62 24.79 22.63
C TRP A 362 11.10 24.45 22.60
N MET A 363 11.42 23.25 22.11
CA MET A 363 12.80 22.82 21.91
C MET A 363 13.20 22.93 20.45
N THR A 364 14.44 23.32 20.17
CA THR A 364 14.98 23.26 18.81
C THR A 364 15.20 21.81 18.39
N LEU A 365 14.72 21.45 17.20
CA LEU A 365 14.92 20.15 16.59
C LEU A 365 15.93 20.27 15.45
N THR A 366 17.06 19.58 15.57
CA THR A 366 18.09 19.48 14.53
C THR A 366 18.23 18.02 14.09
N PRO A 367 18.81 17.75 12.90
CA PRO A 367 19.14 16.40 12.46
C PRO A 367 19.91 15.59 13.52
N ASP A 368 20.78 16.24 14.28
CA ASP A 368 21.55 15.62 15.36
C ASP A 368 20.66 15.24 16.56
N VAL A 369 19.77 16.15 16.98
CA VAL A 369 18.81 15.89 18.07
C VAL A 369 17.89 14.72 17.74
N VAL A 370 17.47 14.59 16.47
CA VAL A 370 16.54 13.53 16.04
C VAL A 370 17.22 12.29 15.48
N GLN A 371 18.55 12.21 15.50
CA GLN A 371 19.31 11.20 14.76
C GLN A 371 18.81 9.77 15.03
N ASP A 372 18.64 9.43 16.32
CA ASP A 372 18.33 8.07 16.77
C ASP A 372 16.94 7.89 17.41
N ILE A 373 16.15 8.96 17.55
CA ILE A 373 14.85 8.90 18.24
C ILE A 373 13.86 7.93 17.59
N HIS A 374 14.03 7.60 16.30
CA HIS A 374 13.23 6.61 15.59
C HIS A 374 13.33 5.19 16.15
N LYS A 375 14.36 4.90 16.94
CA LYS A 375 14.56 3.62 17.66
C LYS A 375 13.80 3.59 18.98
N GLU A 376 13.33 4.73 19.47
CA GLU A 376 12.70 4.87 20.77
C GLU A 376 11.17 4.90 20.64
N GLY A 377 10.50 4.23 21.58
CA GLY A 377 9.05 4.35 21.74
C GLY A 377 8.63 5.70 22.34
N GLY A 378 7.32 6.00 22.31
CA GLY A 378 6.79 7.24 22.86
C GLY A 378 7.10 8.47 21.98
N THR A 379 7.24 9.63 22.62
CA THR A 379 7.53 10.91 21.96
C THR A 379 8.53 11.73 22.78
N ILE A 380 9.58 12.23 22.14
CA ILE A 380 10.54 13.17 22.78
C ILE A 380 9.90 14.50 23.17
N LEU A 381 8.76 14.84 22.56
CA LEU A 381 8.08 16.11 22.81
C LEU A 381 7.23 16.06 24.08
N VAL A 382 6.95 14.88 24.65
CA VAL A 382 5.94 14.71 25.71
C VAL A 382 4.54 15.12 25.22
N SER A 383 3.56 14.24 25.38
CA SER A 383 2.17 14.54 25.05
C SER A 383 1.39 14.84 26.33
N ASP A 384 0.68 15.96 26.37
CA ASP A 384 -0.29 16.28 27.42
C ASP A 384 -1.70 16.44 26.82
N ARG A 385 -2.72 16.21 27.63
CA ARG A 385 -4.13 16.41 27.28
C ARG A 385 -4.58 17.81 27.69
N GLY A 386 -5.48 18.39 26.90
CA GLY A 386 -6.09 19.69 27.15
C GLY A 386 -5.77 20.66 26.02
N ASN A 387 -6.76 21.50 25.71
CA ASN A 387 -6.72 22.40 24.58
C ASN A 387 -6.92 23.83 25.10
N PRO A 388 -5.91 24.72 24.99
CA PRO A 388 -6.14 26.15 25.14
C PRO A 388 -7.01 26.66 24.00
N ALA A 389 -7.43 27.93 24.05
CA ALA A 389 -8.16 28.53 22.94
C ALA A 389 -7.30 28.49 21.66
N HIS A 390 -7.82 27.93 20.58
CA HIS A 390 -7.08 27.79 19.32
C HIS A 390 -6.67 29.14 18.71
N MET A 391 -7.39 30.22 19.05
CA MET A 391 -7.01 31.60 18.74
C MET A 391 -5.68 32.02 19.40
N GLU A 392 -5.41 31.63 20.64
CA GLU A 392 -4.14 31.92 21.31
C GLU A 392 -2.97 31.19 20.65
N ILE A 393 -3.21 29.95 20.19
CA ILE A 393 -2.24 29.18 19.39
C ILE A 393 -1.96 29.93 18.08
N ALA A 394 -2.98 30.37 17.35
CA ALA A 394 -2.84 31.10 16.10
C ALA A 394 -2.04 32.41 16.29
N GLN A 395 -2.34 33.18 17.33
CA GLN A 395 -1.59 34.40 17.68
C GLN A 395 -0.13 34.08 18.05
N THR A 396 0.12 32.96 18.71
CA THR A 396 1.49 32.54 19.06
C THR A 396 2.28 32.14 17.82
N LEU A 397 1.67 31.38 16.89
CA LEU A 397 2.26 31.07 15.60
C LEU A 397 2.62 32.33 14.80
N GLN A 398 1.74 33.35 14.84
CA GLN A 398 2.00 34.65 14.20
C GLN A 398 3.16 35.39 14.87
N LYS A 399 3.14 35.51 16.21
CA LYS A 399 4.21 36.18 16.97
C LYS A 399 5.59 35.56 16.74
N GLN A 400 5.66 34.23 16.62
CA GLN A 400 6.88 33.49 16.35
C GLN A 400 7.22 33.39 14.85
N ASN A 401 6.39 33.99 13.98
CA ASN A 401 6.50 33.93 12.52
C ASN A 401 6.66 32.50 11.99
N VAL A 402 5.83 31.58 12.51
CA VAL A 402 5.77 30.17 12.09
C VAL A 402 5.02 30.05 10.78
N LYS A 403 5.66 29.46 9.77
CA LYS A 403 5.09 29.26 8.43
C LYS A 403 4.59 27.83 8.20
N GLN A 404 5.06 26.88 8.99
CA GLN A 404 4.70 25.46 8.86
C GLN A 404 4.37 24.88 10.23
N TYR A 405 3.14 24.41 10.41
CA TYR A 405 2.66 23.86 11.67
C TYR A 405 2.24 22.40 11.48
N PHE A 406 3.01 21.46 12.03
CA PHE A 406 2.74 20.03 11.94
C PHE A 406 2.09 19.53 13.23
N VAL A 407 0.88 18.98 13.11
CA VAL A 407 0.09 18.51 14.24
C VAL A 407 -0.12 17.01 14.16
N ILE A 408 0.57 16.26 15.00
CA ILE A 408 0.57 14.80 15.00
C ILE A 408 -0.37 14.30 16.11
N GLY A 409 -1.45 13.60 15.75
CA GLY A 409 -2.42 13.13 16.74
C GLY A 409 -3.66 12.44 16.17
N GLY A 410 -4.54 11.99 17.07
CA GLY A 410 -5.81 11.34 16.69
C GLY A 410 -6.91 12.34 16.32
N ASP A 411 -8.15 11.89 16.25
CA ASP A 411 -9.29 12.69 15.76
C ASP A 411 -9.47 14.04 16.44
N GLY A 412 -9.44 14.07 17.78
CA GLY A 412 -9.55 15.33 18.53
C GLY A 412 -8.39 16.30 18.26
N THR A 413 -7.21 15.76 17.94
CA THR A 413 -6.07 16.57 17.51
C THR A 413 -6.30 17.12 16.12
N GLN A 414 -6.81 16.33 15.18
CA GLN A 414 -7.09 16.79 13.81
C GLN A 414 -8.20 17.85 13.78
N ALA A 415 -9.23 17.69 14.62
CA ALA A 415 -10.26 18.73 14.83
C ALA A 415 -9.64 20.04 15.33
N GLY A 416 -8.75 19.98 16.32
CA GLY A 416 -8.03 21.16 16.80
C GLY A 416 -7.10 21.78 15.75
N ALA A 417 -6.52 20.98 14.85
CA ALA A 417 -5.68 21.51 13.76
C ALA A 417 -6.53 22.32 12.78
N PHE A 418 -7.73 21.84 12.46
CA PHE A 418 -8.70 22.56 11.63
C PHE A 418 -9.20 23.85 12.30
N GLU A 419 -9.44 23.82 13.61
CA GLU A 419 -9.81 25.03 14.37
C GLU A 419 -8.68 26.05 14.38
N THR A 420 -7.43 25.64 14.66
CA THR A 420 -6.27 26.54 14.56
C THR A 420 -6.11 27.11 13.15
N PHE A 421 -6.27 26.30 12.10
CA PHE A 421 -6.24 26.78 10.72
C PHE A 421 -7.29 27.88 10.49
N SER A 422 -8.53 27.67 10.95
CA SER A 422 -9.60 28.66 10.82
C SER A 422 -9.25 29.98 11.54
N CYS A 423 -8.70 29.90 12.76
CA CYS A 423 -8.23 31.08 13.48
C CYS A 423 -7.05 31.78 12.77
N THR A 424 -6.12 31.03 12.16
CA THR A 424 -4.99 31.63 11.42
C THR A 424 -5.46 32.40 10.19
N GLN A 425 -6.53 31.93 9.55
CA GLN A 425 -7.17 32.64 8.44
C GLN A 425 -7.85 33.93 8.90
N GLU A 426 -8.56 33.89 10.03
CA GLU A 426 -9.22 35.06 10.63
C GLU A 426 -8.24 36.19 10.94
N ILE A 427 -7.05 35.86 11.47
CA ILE A 427 -6.00 36.85 11.77
C ILE A 427 -5.09 37.18 10.58
N GLY A 428 -5.34 36.59 9.41
CA GLY A 428 -4.54 36.80 8.19
C GLY A 428 -3.09 36.33 8.31
N HIS A 429 -2.82 35.33 9.17
CA HIS A 429 -1.47 34.77 9.31
C HIS A 429 -1.26 33.66 8.29
N GLU A 430 -0.31 33.88 7.39
CA GLU A 430 0.06 32.93 6.37
C GLU A 430 0.89 31.77 6.97
N VAL A 431 0.23 30.62 7.18
CA VAL A 431 0.82 29.39 7.73
C VAL A 431 0.18 28.15 7.09
N ALA A 432 0.99 27.14 6.78
CA ALA A 432 0.49 25.81 6.45
C ALA A 432 0.27 24.98 7.71
N VAL A 433 -0.98 24.62 7.97
CA VAL A 433 -1.35 23.67 9.03
C VAL A 433 -1.46 22.27 8.44
N VAL A 434 -0.61 21.36 8.90
CA VAL A 434 -0.50 19.98 8.41
C VAL A 434 -0.88 19.01 9.50
N GLY A 435 -2.03 18.35 9.34
CA GLY A 435 -2.48 17.28 10.21
C GLY A 435 -1.83 15.94 9.86
N VAL A 436 -1.17 15.30 10.82
CA VAL A 436 -0.63 13.94 10.67
C VAL A 436 -1.46 12.97 11.53
N PRO A 437 -2.42 12.25 10.91
CA PRO A 437 -3.35 11.37 11.63
C PRO A 437 -2.64 10.19 12.30
N LYS A 438 -2.88 10.02 13.61
CA LYS A 438 -2.24 9.02 14.47
C LYS A 438 -3.25 8.35 15.40
N THR A 439 -3.42 7.05 15.24
CA THR A 439 -4.25 6.23 16.13
C THR A 439 -3.71 4.79 16.16
N ILE A 440 -3.76 4.12 17.32
CA ILE A 440 -3.57 2.65 17.35
C ILE A 440 -4.87 1.93 17.01
N ASP A 441 -6.02 2.60 17.10
CA ASP A 441 -7.34 1.97 16.96
C ASP A 441 -7.69 1.71 15.49
N ASN A 442 -6.96 2.32 14.57
CA ASN A 442 -7.19 2.28 13.12
C ASN A 442 -8.60 2.74 12.71
N ASP A 443 -9.10 3.77 13.38
CA ASP A 443 -10.48 4.28 13.31
C ASP A 443 -10.65 5.48 12.37
N ILE A 444 -9.62 5.82 11.60
CA ILE A 444 -9.63 6.98 10.70
C ILE A 444 -10.22 6.58 9.34
N PRO A 445 -11.42 7.05 8.95
CA PRO A 445 -12.17 6.50 7.82
C PRO A 445 -11.52 6.60 6.43
N ILE A 446 -10.50 7.46 6.29
CA ILE A 446 -9.79 7.72 5.03
C ILE A 446 -8.46 6.97 4.92
N LEU A 447 -8.06 6.23 5.95
CA LEU A 447 -6.81 5.46 5.98
C LEU A 447 -7.12 3.98 6.09
N ASP A 448 -6.52 3.16 5.24
CA ASP A 448 -6.58 1.70 5.39
C ASP A 448 -5.86 1.26 6.68
N ARG A 449 -4.73 1.91 6.98
CA ARG A 449 -3.87 1.63 8.12
C ARG A 449 -3.23 2.90 8.68
N SER A 450 -3.45 3.16 9.96
CA SER A 450 -2.73 4.16 10.73
C SER A 450 -1.36 3.63 11.19
N PHE A 451 -0.39 4.53 11.35
CA PHE A 451 0.90 4.14 11.90
C PHE A 451 0.78 3.80 13.40
N GLY A 452 1.58 2.84 13.82
CA GLY A 452 1.57 2.26 15.17
C GLY A 452 0.51 1.19 15.42
N PHE A 453 -0.48 1.02 14.54
CA PHE A 453 -1.46 -0.08 14.59
C PHE A 453 -0.81 -1.47 14.55
N ASN A 454 0.13 -1.68 13.61
CA ASN A 454 0.81 -2.98 13.49
C ASN A 454 1.65 -3.32 14.74
N THR A 455 2.32 -2.33 15.31
CA THR A 455 3.07 -2.50 16.55
C THR A 455 2.13 -2.83 17.69
N ALA A 456 1.00 -2.13 17.81
CA ALA A 456 -0.03 -2.45 18.80
C ALA A 456 -0.57 -3.87 18.65
N CYS A 457 -0.83 -4.33 17.43
CA CYS A 457 -1.24 -5.71 17.17
C CYS A 457 -0.16 -6.74 17.57
N SER A 458 1.11 -6.43 17.31
CA SER A 458 2.23 -7.33 17.65
C SER A 458 2.45 -7.43 19.15
N GLU A 459 2.30 -6.34 19.90
CA GLU A 459 2.34 -6.38 21.37
C GLU A 459 1.10 -7.06 21.96
N ALA A 460 -0.09 -6.82 21.38
CA ALA A 460 -1.32 -7.51 21.78
C ALA A 460 -1.22 -9.04 21.59
N GLU A 461 -0.60 -9.48 20.49
CA GLU A 461 -0.32 -10.90 20.25
C GLU A 461 0.56 -11.51 21.35
N LYS A 462 1.65 -10.83 21.76
CA LYS A 462 2.50 -11.32 22.86
C LYS A 462 1.74 -11.47 24.17
N ALA A 463 0.83 -10.54 24.46
CA ALA A 463 -0.03 -10.62 25.64
C ALA A 463 -1.00 -11.81 25.57
N ILE A 464 -1.58 -12.07 24.40
CA ILE A 464 -2.44 -13.24 24.14
C ILE A 464 -1.65 -14.54 24.30
N ASP A 465 -0.47 -14.63 23.71
CA ASP A 465 0.39 -15.80 23.81
C ASP A 465 0.76 -16.09 25.27
N SER A 466 1.06 -15.06 26.05
CA SER A 466 1.34 -15.19 27.49
C SER A 466 0.12 -15.70 28.26
N ALA A 467 -1.06 -15.16 27.96
CA ALA A 467 -2.32 -15.64 28.56
C ALA A 467 -2.66 -17.07 28.16
N TYR A 468 -2.33 -17.48 26.93
CA TYR A 468 -2.51 -18.86 26.47
C TYR A 468 -1.59 -19.84 27.20
N VAL A 469 -0.33 -19.49 27.41
CA VAL A 469 0.61 -20.31 28.21
C VAL A 469 0.07 -20.47 29.63
N GLU A 470 -0.36 -19.40 30.28
CA GLU A 470 -0.94 -19.47 31.63
C GLU A 470 -2.20 -20.35 31.68
N ALA A 471 -3.10 -20.17 30.70
CA ALA A 471 -4.35 -20.91 30.63
C ALA A 471 -4.12 -22.42 30.39
N THR A 472 -3.10 -22.79 29.62
CA THR A 472 -2.78 -24.20 29.32
C THR A 472 -2.00 -24.89 30.43
N CYS A 473 -1.17 -24.14 31.18
CA CYS A 473 -0.35 -24.70 32.25
C CYS A 473 -1.11 -24.85 33.58
N ASN A 474 -2.22 -24.16 33.78
CA ASN A 474 -3.07 -24.28 34.96
C ASN A 474 -4.36 -25.07 34.67
N SER A 475 -4.74 -25.96 35.59
CA SER A 475 -6.01 -26.67 35.51
C SER A 475 -7.18 -25.70 35.69
N HIS A 476 -8.16 -25.76 34.79
CA HIS A 476 -9.40 -24.97 34.86
C HIS A 476 -9.18 -23.45 34.84
N CYS A 477 -8.22 -22.97 34.03
CA CYS A 477 -7.89 -21.55 33.90
C CYS A 477 -8.47 -20.90 32.63
N ILE A 478 -8.89 -19.64 32.74
CA ILE A 478 -9.29 -18.81 31.61
C ILE A 478 -8.33 -17.63 31.43
N GLY A 479 -7.62 -17.61 30.30
CA GLY A 479 -6.80 -16.46 29.90
C GLY A 479 -7.68 -15.34 29.35
N LEU A 480 -7.97 -14.32 30.15
CA LEU A 480 -8.76 -13.16 29.72
C LEU A 480 -7.86 -11.98 29.36
N VAL A 481 -7.91 -11.54 28.10
CA VAL A 481 -7.08 -10.41 27.60
C VAL A 481 -7.99 -9.28 27.11
N LYS A 482 -7.92 -8.13 27.81
CA LYS A 482 -8.59 -6.89 27.38
C LYS A 482 -7.65 -6.07 26.49
N LEU A 483 -8.08 -5.78 25.27
CA LEU A 483 -7.30 -4.99 24.31
C LEU A 483 -7.89 -3.60 24.09
N MET A 484 -7.01 -2.65 23.76
CA MET A 484 -7.40 -1.30 23.36
C MET A 484 -8.05 -1.30 21.98
N GLY A 485 -8.63 -0.18 21.58
CA GLY A 485 -9.37 -0.06 20.32
C GLY A 485 -10.57 0.88 20.42
N ARG A 486 -10.87 1.38 21.62
CA ARG A 486 -12.03 2.19 21.95
C ARG A 486 -13.33 1.64 21.36
N HIS A 487 -13.87 2.23 20.30
CA HIS A 487 -15.12 1.77 19.66
C HIS A 487 -14.90 0.80 18.49
N CYS A 488 -13.64 0.44 18.21
CA CYS A 488 -13.23 -0.38 17.08
C CYS A 488 -12.52 -1.66 17.53
N GLY A 489 -12.97 -2.79 17.00
CA GLY A 489 -12.43 -4.12 17.28
C GLY A 489 -11.19 -4.50 16.48
N PHE A 490 -10.58 -3.58 15.72
CA PHE A 490 -9.51 -3.90 14.78
C PHE A 490 -8.29 -4.55 15.44
N ILE A 491 -7.79 -4.00 16.56
CA ILE A 491 -6.65 -4.58 17.27
C ILE A 491 -7.00 -5.99 17.76
N ALA A 492 -8.17 -6.16 18.40
CA ALA A 492 -8.60 -7.44 18.94
C ALA A 492 -8.77 -8.52 17.86
N LEU A 493 -9.40 -8.17 16.73
CA LEU A 493 -9.54 -9.05 15.58
C LEU A 493 -8.17 -9.40 14.99
N HIS A 494 -7.30 -8.42 14.81
CA HIS A 494 -6.00 -8.60 14.16
C HIS A 494 -5.05 -9.44 15.01
N ALA A 495 -4.95 -9.13 16.30
CA ALA A 495 -4.13 -9.88 17.24
C ALA A 495 -4.63 -11.31 17.42
N THR A 496 -5.94 -11.53 17.51
CA THR A 496 -6.54 -12.87 17.59
C THR A 496 -6.19 -13.72 16.37
N LEU A 497 -6.36 -13.15 15.17
CA LEU A 497 -6.01 -13.85 13.93
C LEU A 497 -4.52 -14.18 13.88
N ALA A 498 -3.64 -13.29 14.34
CA ALA A 498 -2.20 -13.54 14.40
C ALA A 498 -1.85 -14.68 15.37
N ALA A 499 -2.35 -14.62 16.61
CA ALA A 499 -1.98 -15.51 17.72
C ALA A 499 -2.41 -16.98 17.55
N ARG A 500 -3.54 -17.28 16.89
CA ARG A 500 -4.13 -18.64 16.69
C ARG A 500 -4.62 -19.35 17.95
N SER A 501 -4.34 -18.81 19.12
CA SER A 501 -4.55 -19.43 20.42
C SER A 501 -5.83 -18.96 21.12
N VAL A 502 -6.59 -18.05 20.50
CA VAL A 502 -7.82 -17.46 21.05
C VAL A 502 -9.03 -18.32 20.69
N ASP A 503 -9.83 -18.66 21.70
CA ASP A 503 -11.06 -19.43 21.54
C ASP A 503 -12.29 -18.53 21.35
N ILE A 504 -12.32 -17.39 22.06
CA ILE A 504 -13.44 -16.43 22.00
C ILE A 504 -12.87 -15.03 21.80
N CYS A 505 -13.32 -14.33 20.75
CA CYS A 505 -13.00 -12.93 20.50
C CYS A 505 -14.29 -12.09 20.52
N LEU A 506 -14.35 -11.09 21.39
CA LEU A 506 -15.48 -10.19 21.54
C LEU A 506 -15.12 -8.81 21.00
N LEU A 507 -15.94 -8.31 20.07
CA LEU A 507 -15.75 -7.03 19.38
C LEU A 507 -16.96 -6.11 19.60
N PRO A 508 -16.78 -4.79 19.73
CA PRO A 508 -17.90 -3.85 19.93
C PRO A 508 -18.90 -3.84 18.78
N GLU A 509 -18.49 -4.22 17.58
CA GLU A 509 -19.33 -4.28 16.37
C GLU A 509 -20.26 -5.49 16.33
N MET A 510 -20.07 -6.48 17.23
CA MET A 510 -20.88 -7.69 17.29
C MET A 510 -22.08 -7.52 18.23
N ASP A 511 -23.19 -8.18 17.91
CA ASP A 511 -24.31 -8.36 18.84
C ASP A 511 -23.96 -9.46 19.86
N ILE A 512 -23.38 -9.04 21.00
CA ILE A 512 -22.84 -9.97 21.99
C ILE A 512 -23.94 -10.44 22.96
N SER A 513 -24.27 -11.73 22.88
CA SER A 513 -25.12 -12.39 23.87
C SER A 513 -24.28 -12.96 25.02
N LEU A 514 -24.23 -12.24 26.15
CA LEU A 514 -23.48 -12.68 27.35
C LEU A 514 -23.81 -14.12 27.78
N PRO A 515 -25.09 -14.56 27.88
CA PRO A 515 -25.40 -15.94 28.28
C PRO A 515 -24.78 -16.99 27.36
N ARG A 516 -24.74 -16.73 26.04
CA ARG A 516 -24.13 -17.65 25.06
C ARG A 516 -22.61 -17.70 25.23
N VAL A 517 -21.97 -16.55 25.46
CA VAL A 517 -20.53 -16.47 25.71
C VAL A 517 -20.16 -17.25 26.96
N LEU A 518 -20.87 -17.05 28.07
CA LEU A 518 -20.62 -17.75 29.33
C LEU A 518 -20.84 -19.27 29.18
N HIS A 519 -21.92 -19.69 28.53
CA HIS A 519 -22.19 -21.10 28.28
C HIS A 519 -21.10 -21.74 27.41
N HIS A 520 -20.66 -21.06 26.35
CA HIS A 520 -19.60 -21.56 25.48
C HIS A 520 -18.25 -21.64 26.18
N ALA A 521 -17.90 -20.63 26.99
CA ALA A 521 -16.69 -20.66 27.81
C ALA A 521 -16.69 -21.88 28.75
N MET A 522 -17.80 -22.16 29.45
CA MET A 522 -17.88 -23.35 30.31
C MET A 522 -17.85 -24.66 29.53
N HIS A 523 -18.41 -24.70 28.31
CA HIS A 523 -18.29 -25.85 27.44
C HIS A 523 -16.83 -26.14 27.09
N LEU A 524 -16.04 -25.12 26.75
CA LEU A 524 -14.59 -25.24 26.53
C LEU A 524 -13.86 -25.70 27.79
N MET A 525 -14.25 -25.21 28.97
CA MET A 525 -13.67 -25.70 30.23
C MET A 525 -13.93 -27.20 30.44
N LYS A 526 -15.07 -27.75 30.00
CA LYS A 526 -15.39 -29.19 30.10
C LYS A 526 -14.63 -30.03 29.09
N THR A 527 -14.47 -29.54 27.86
CA THR A 527 -13.93 -30.33 26.74
C THR A 527 -12.43 -30.18 26.56
N LYS A 528 -11.92 -28.96 26.77
CA LYS A 528 -10.52 -28.56 26.54
C LYS A 528 -9.76 -28.28 27.84
N GLY A 529 -10.45 -28.05 28.95
CA GLY A 529 -9.86 -27.79 30.27
C GLY A 529 -9.35 -26.36 30.49
N HIS A 530 -9.28 -25.56 29.43
CA HIS A 530 -8.86 -24.16 29.44
C HIS A 530 -9.55 -23.38 28.30
N ALA A 531 -9.56 -22.05 28.41
CA ALA A 531 -10.02 -21.17 27.34
C ALA A 531 -9.24 -19.86 27.31
N VAL A 532 -9.03 -19.30 26.11
CA VAL A 532 -8.50 -17.94 25.94
C VAL A 532 -9.56 -17.04 25.34
N ILE A 533 -9.86 -15.95 26.05
CA ILE A 533 -10.88 -14.98 25.69
C ILE A 533 -10.21 -13.63 25.47
N VAL A 534 -10.38 -13.07 24.28
CA VAL A 534 -9.97 -11.69 23.96
C VAL A 534 -11.21 -10.82 23.91
N VAL A 535 -11.16 -9.67 24.60
CA VAL A 535 -12.24 -8.69 24.61
C VAL A 535 -11.71 -7.30 24.26
N ALA A 536 -12.29 -6.65 23.26
CA ALA A 536 -12.01 -5.25 22.99
C ALA A 536 -12.65 -4.37 24.07
N GLU A 537 -11.96 -3.32 24.51
CA GLU A 537 -12.46 -2.42 25.56
C GLU A 537 -13.81 -1.78 25.23
N GLY A 538 -14.10 -1.57 23.95
CA GLY A 538 -15.39 -1.07 23.46
C GLY A 538 -16.59 -1.94 23.79
N CYS A 539 -16.39 -3.25 24.01
CA CYS A 539 -17.44 -4.13 24.49
C CYS A 539 -17.97 -3.70 25.86
N GLY A 540 -17.22 -2.88 26.59
CA GLY A 540 -17.67 -2.23 27.82
C GLY A 540 -18.95 -1.44 27.61
N ASP A 541 -19.09 -0.67 26.53
CA ASP A 541 -20.31 0.11 26.24
C ASP A 541 -21.45 -0.76 25.70
N THR A 542 -21.13 -1.87 25.02
CA THR A 542 -22.11 -2.82 24.50
C THR A 542 -22.73 -3.68 25.61
N LEU A 543 -21.90 -4.12 26.57
CA LEU A 543 -22.28 -5.05 27.64
C LEU A 543 -22.63 -4.35 28.96
N LEU A 544 -21.98 -3.22 29.25
CA LEU A 544 -22.25 -2.39 30.40
C LEU A 544 -22.73 -1.00 29.94
N LYS A 545 -23.74 -0.44 30.60
CA LYS A 545 -24.07 0.98 30.35
C LYS A 545 -22.99 1.83 31.05
N SER A 546 -22.22 2.59 30.26
CA SER A 546 -21.21 3.54 30.75
C SER A 546 -21.77 4.52 31.80
N SER A 547 -20.94 4.97 32.74
CA SER A 547 -21.32 5.95 33.78
C SER A 547 -21.58 7.38 33.25
N GLY A 548 -21.27 7.66 31.98
CA GLY A 548 -21.43 8.99 31.37
C GLY A 548 -20.29 9.98 31.67
N GLU A 549 -19.28 9.55 32.44
CA GLU A 549 -18.08 10.33 32.73
C GLU A 549 -17.28 10.67 31.45
N ARG A 550 -16.67 11.85 31.44
CA ARG A 550 -15.74 12.29 30.39
C ARG A 550 -14.33 12.44 30.94
N ASP A 551 -13.33 12.17 30.12
CA ASP A 551 -11.93 12.42 30.46
C ASP A 551 -11.54 13.90 30.25
N ALA A 552 -10.31 14.25 30.61
CA ALA A 552 -9.77 15.61 30.48
C ALA A 552 -9.69 16.14 29.03
N GLY A 553 -9.83 15.26 28.03
CA GLY A 553 -9.93 15.61 26.61
C GLY A 553 -11.39 15.68 26.10
N GLY A 554 -12.37 15.64 27.01
CA GLY A 554 -13.81 15.71 26.67
C GLY A 554 -14.39 14.40 26.15
N ASN A 555 -13.60 13.32 26.14
CA ASN A 555 -13.93 12.03 25.58
C ASN A 555 -14.71 11.16 26.57
N LYS A 556 -15.75 10.46 26.12
CA LYS A 556 -16.51 9.51 26.96
C LYS A 556 -15.59 8.40 27.48
N LYS A 557 -15.62 8.16 28.79
CA LYS A 557 -14.89 7.10 29.47
C LYS A 557 -15.67 5.79 29.35
N LEU A 558 -15.01 4.75 28.82
CA LEU A 558 -15.61 3.43 28.64
C LEU A 558 -15.69 2.67 29.97
N ALA A 559 -16.71 1.83 30.12
CA ALA A 559 -16.80 0.92 31.26
C ALA A 559 -15.72 -0.17 31.16
N ASP A 560 -15.10 -0.53 32.29
CA ASP A 560 -14.04 -1.54 32.28
C ASP A 560 -14.61 -2.96 32.19
N VAL A 561 -14.69 -3.46 30.95
CA VAL A 561 -15.25 -4.78 30.64
C VAL A 561 -14.40 -5.94 31.16
N GLY A 562 -13.10 -5.74 31.39
CA GLY A 562 -12.18 -6.81 31.78
C GLY A 562 -12.52 -7.40 33.15
N PRO A 563 -12.43 -6.61 34.23
CA PRO A 563 -12.79 -7.04 35.58
C PRO A 563 -14.24 -7.52 35.67
N TRP A 564 -15.16 -6.83 35.00
CA TRP A 564 -16.57 -7.22 35.00
C TRP A 564 -16.80 -8.58 34.34
N LEU A 565 -16.21 -8.83 33.17
CA LEU A 565 -16.38 -10.11 32.47
C LEU A 565 -15.77 -11.26 33.27
N ARG A 566 -14.64 -11.02 33.95
CA ARG A 566 -14.05 -11.96 34.92
C ARG A 566 -15.05 -12.31 36.02
N GLU A 567 -15.71 -11.33 36.64
CA GLU A 567 -16.71 -11.58 37.68
C GLU A 567 -17.89 -12.42 37.17
N GLN A 568 -18.38 -12.13 35.96
CA GLN A 568 -19.47 -12.89 35.34
C GLN A 568 -19.06 -14.34 35.05
N LEU A 569 -17.84 -14.55 34.52
CA LEU A 569 -17.29 -15.88 34.27
C LEU A 569 -17.16 -16.69 35.56
N LEU A 570 -16.61 -16.10 36.63
CA LEU A 570 -16.47 -16.75 37.93
C LEU A 570 -17.83 -17.08 38.57
N ALA A 571 -18.79 -16.17 38.50
CA ALA A 571 -20.14 -16.39 39.04
C ALA A 571 -20.85 -17.54 38.31
N TYR A 572 -20.72 -17.60 36.98
CA TYR A 572 -21.33 -18.64 36.16
C TYR A 572 -20.63 -20.00 36.33
N ALA A 573 -19.30 -20.02 36.48
CA ALA A 573 -18.53 -21.22 36.77
C ALA A 573 -18.94 -21.87 38.11
N LYS A 574 -19.06 -21.05 39.17
CA LYS A 574 -19.53 -21.52 40.49
C LYS A 574 -20.91 -22.19 40.43
N ARG A 575 -21.83 -21.64 39.63
CA ARG A 575 -23.17 -22.23 39.41
C ARG A 575 -23.12 -23.54 38.62
N SER A 576 -22.20 -23.64 37.66
CA SER A 576 -22.15 -24.76 36.70
C SER A 576 -21.37 -25.98 37.21
N PHE A 577 -20.42 -25.77 38.13
CA PHE A 577 -19.47 -26.81 38.57
C PHE A 577 -19.38 -26.97 40.10
N GLY A 578 -20.04 -26.13 40.90
CA GLY A 578 -19.95 -26.15 42.36
C GLY A 578 -18.72 -25.45 42.93
N SER A 579 -18.61 -25.37 44.27
CA SER A 579 -17.57 -24.64 45.00
C SER A 579 -16.24 -25.39 45.18
N THR A 580 -16.10 -26.57 44.58
CA THR A 580 -15.01 -27.53 44.87
C THR A 580 -13.77 -27.40 43.97
N GLY A 581 -13.80 -26.58 42.91
CA GLY A 581 -12.65 -26.31 42.05
C GLY A 581 -12.01 -24.94 42.34
N SER A 582 -10.69 -24.87 42.43
CA SER A 582 -9.95 -23.61 42.40
C SER A 582 -9.97 -23.05 40.97
N TRP A 583 -10.77 -22.01 40.73
CA TRP A 583 -10.83 -21.29 39.45
C TRP A 583 -9.84 -20.15 39.45
N VAL A 584 -8.99 -20.06 38.41
CA VAL A 584 -7.96 -19.03 38.23
C VAL A 584 -8.29 -18.15 37.03
#